data_AF-A0A258IET9-F1
#
_entry.id   AF-A0A258IET9-F1
#
_cell.length_a   1.000
_cell.length_b   1.000
_cell.length_c   1.000
_cell.angle_alpha   90.00
_cell.angle_beta   90.00
_cell.angle_gamma   90.00
#
_symmetry.space_group_name_H-M   'P 1'
#
loop_
_entity.id
_entity.type
_entity.pdbx_description
1 polymer ?
#
loop_
_entity_poly.entity_id
_entity_poly.type
_entity_poly.pdbx_seq_one_letter_code
_entity_poly.pdbx_strand_id
1 'polypeptide(L)'
;MKGHLWYIKYPLADDSTRFITVATSRPETLFGDTGIAVHPDDPRYQDLIGKKVKHPFDGRLLPIVADTHSDPEKGSGAVKITPAHDFNDFGVGKRHGLEVRNILTQTAHLNDLVPEEYRGLDRFVARKKIVEDLKVGGLLEKIEDVQHTVPHGDRSGVIIEPLLMDQWYVNAKELAGPALKAVKEGQTTFVPAQWTNTYFEWLNNIEPWCISRQIWWGHRIPAWYGPDGFIFVEKNEEEAQISAKKHYGSSVTLTQDEDVLDTWFSSALWPFSTLGWPEKTPELKRYYPTDVLVTGFDIIFFWVARMMMMGLHFMKEVPFKTVYIHALVRDEKGQKMS
;
A
#
# COMPACT_ATOMS: atom_id res chain seq x y z
N MET A 1 -12.27 -11.72 -12.33
CA MET A 1 -12.01 -13.17 -12.29
C MET A 1 -13.20 -13.87 -11.64
N LYS A 2 -13.57 -15.09 -12.07
CA LYS A 2 -14.59 -15.88 -11.36
C LYS A 2 -14.04 -16.27 -9.99
N GLY A 3 -14.81 -16.07 -8.94
CA GLY A 3 -14.48 -16.51 -7.59
C GLY A 3 -15.74 -16.66 -6.76
N HIS A 4 -15.57 -16.76 -5.44
CA HIS A 4 -16.67 -16.98 -4.53
C HIS A 4 -16.69 -15.92 -3.42
N LEU A 5 -17.89 -15.69 -2.91
CA LEU A 5 -18.13 -14.97 -1.67
C LEU A 5 -18.67 -15.97 -0.65
N TRP A 6 -17.94 -16.15 0.44
CA TRP A 6 -18.30 -17.05 1.53
C TRP A 6 -19.00 -16.25 2.63
N TYR A 7 -20.19 -16.71 3.02
CA TYR A 7 -20.98 -16.11 4.08
C TYR A 7 -20.75 -16.90 5.37
N ILE A 8 -20.07 -16.28 6.33
CA ILE A 8 -19.50 -16.94 7.51
C ILE A 8 -20.14 -16.37 8.76
N LYS A 9 -20.65 -17.24 9.63
CA LYS A 9 -21.31 -16.88 10.89
C LYS A 9 -20.30 -16.72 12.01
N TYR A 10 -20.39 -15.59 12.70
CA TYR A 10 -19.66 -15.28 13.92
C TYR A 10 -20.66 -15.28 15.09
N PRO A 11 -20.58 -16.24 16.03
CA PRO A 11 -21.47 -16.28 17.18
C PRO A 11 -21.22 -15.09 18.11
N LEU A 12 -22.29 -14.49 18.67
CA LEU A 12 -22.13 -13.45 19.67
C LEU A 12 -21.51 -14.02 20.95
N ALA A 13 -20.71 -13.20 21.63
CA ALA A 13 -20.02 -13.60 22.84
C ALA A 13 -20.97 -13.78 24.04
N ASP A 14 -22.02 -12.95 24.09
CA ASP A 14 -23.06 -12.94 25.13
C ASP A 14 -24.22 -13.91 24.85
N ASP A 15 -24.44 -14.29 23.59
CA ASP A 15 -25.48 -15.25 23.18
C ASP A 15 -25.01 -16.10 22.00
N SER A 16 -24.64 -17.36 22.28
CA SER A 16 -24.15 -18.30 21.27
C SER A 16 -25.23 -18.79 20.30
N THR A 17 -26.52 -18.46 20.52
CA THR A 17 -27.61 -18.77 19.59
C THR A 17 -27.79 -17.70 18.52
N ARG A 18 -27.22 -16.52 18.73
CA ARG A 18 -27.23 -15.40 17.79
C ARG A 18 -25.89 -15.28 17.07
N PHE A 19 -25.95 -14.88 15.80
CA PHE A 19 -24.78 -14.75 14.94
C PHE A 19 -24.85 -13.45 14.16
N ILE A 20 -23.69 -12.92 13.81
CA ILE A 20 -23.54 -11.97 12.70
C ILE A 20 -22.87 -12.70 11.53
N THR A 21 -23.41 -12.56 10.34
CA THR A 21 -22.85 -13.16 9.13
C THR A 21 -21.99 -12.13 8.41
N VAL A 22 -20.73 -12.47 8.13
CA VAL A 22 -19.83 -11.66 7.28
C VAL A 22 -19.70 -12.30 5.91
N ALA A 23 -19.55 -11.49 4.87
CA ALA A 23 -19.29 -11.96 3.51
C ALA A 23 -17.84 -11.64 3.13
N THR A 24 -17.05 -12.65 2.76
CA THR A 24 -15.63 -12.46 2.39
C THR A 24 -15.25 -13.28 1.16
N SER A 25 -14.33 -12.74 0.35
CA SER A 25 -13.68 -13.47 -0.75
C SER A 25 -12.34 -14.12 -0.32
N ARG A 26 -11.93 -13.92 0.93
CA ARG A 26 -10.63 -14.36 1.47
C ARG A 26 -10.75 -15.11 2.80
N PRO A 27 -11.36 -16.31 2.85
CA PRO A 27 -11.44 -17.11 4.07
C PRO A 27 -10.10 -17.39 4.75
N GLU A 28 -9.01 -17.50 3.98
CA GLU A 28 -7.65 -17.70 4.50
C GLU A 28 -7.16 -16.59 5.43
N THR A 29 -7.77 -15.41 5.37
CA THR A 29 -7.39 -14.28 6.22
C THR A 29 -8.17 -14.22 7.54
N LEU A 30 -9.17 -15.09 7.77
CA LEU A 30 -10.03 -15.03 8.99
C LEU A 30 -9.21 -15.00 10.28
N PHE A 31 -8.11 -15.75 10.35
CA PHE A 31 -7.24 -15.75 11.54
C PHE A 31 -6.61 -14.38 11.84
N GLY A 32 -6.51 -13.48 10.85
CA GLY A 32 -6.08 -12.11 11.03
C GLY A 32 -7.21 -11.15 11.44
N ASP A 33 -8.45 -11.64 11.57
CA ASP A 33 -9.58 -10.81 11.96
C ASP A 33 -9.38 -10.27 13.38
N THR A 34 -9.63 -8.97 13.54
CA THR A 34 -9.55 -8.27 14.83
C THR A 34 -10.78 -7.42 15.12
N GLY A 35 -11.79 -7.46 14.25
CA GLY A 35 -13.10 -6.83 14.44
C GLY A 35 -14.08 -7.18 13.32
N ILE A 36 -15.33 -6.78 13.48
CA ILE A 36 -16.34 -6.76 12.42
C ILE A 36 -16.87 -5.34 12.29
N ALA A 37 -16.87 -4.79 11.08
CA ALA A 37 -17.49 -3.50 10.80
C ALA A 37 -18.90 -3.68 10.27
N VAL A 38 -19.81 -2.83 10.73
CA VAL A 38 -21.17 -2.67 10.21
C VAL A 38 -21.44 -1.20 9.95
N HIS A 39 -22.31 -0.89 9.00
CA HIS A 39 -22.64 0.50 8.72
C HIS A 39 -23.43 1.10 9.91
N PRO A 40 -23.12 2.34 10.35
CA PRO A 40 -23.79 2.98 11.48
C PRO A 40 -25.30 3.20 11.28
N ASP A 41 -25.77 3.16 10.03
CA ASP A 41 -27.21 3.33 9.70
C ASP A 41 -27.88 2.01 9.26
N ASP A 42 -27.21 0.86 9.33
CA ASP A 42 -27.83 -0.41 8.96
C ASP A 42 -28.73 -0.91 10.11
N PRO A 43 -30.08 -0.94 9.92
CA PRO A 43 -31.01 -1.31 10.99
C PRO A 43 -30.85 -2.77 11.44
N ARG A 44 -30.23 -3.64 10.62
CA ARG A 44 -30.03 -5.07 10.94
C ARG A 44 -29.02 -5.29 12.06
N TYR A 45 -28.10 -4.35 12.27
CA TYR A 45 -26.94 -4.52 13.15
C TYR A 45 -26.82 -3.48 14.25
N GLN A 46 -27.76 -2.53 14.36
CA GLN A 46 -27.72 -1.47 15.37
C GLN A 46 -27.56 -1.99 16.80
N ASP A 47 -28.30 -3.03 17.17
CA ASP A 47 -28.26 -3.61 18.51
C ASP A 47 -26.97 -4.43 18.77
N LEU A 48 -26.15 -4.64 17.74
CA LEU A 48 -24.89 -5.37 17.81
C LEU A 48 -23.67 -4.46 17.93
N ILE A 49 -23.78 -3.17 17.60
CA ILE A 49 -22.67 -2.22 17.69
C ILE A 49 -22.17 -2.15 19.14
N GLY A 50 -20.85 -2.30 19.33
CA GLY A 50 -20.20 -2.33 20.64
C GLY A 50 -20.23 -3.70 21.34
N LYS A 51 -21.00 -4.68 20.83
CA LYS A 51 -20.92 -6.07 21.28
C LYS A 51 -19.66 -6.74 20.75
N LYS A 52 -19.42 -7.97 21.23
CA LYS A 52 -18.32 -8.82 20.77
C LYS A 52 -18.84 -10.12 20.19
N VAL A 53 -18.13 -10.65 19.21
CA VAL A 53 -18.30 -11.99 18.66
C VAL A 53 -17.16 -12.89 19.08
N LYS A 54 -17.37 -14.20 19.08
CA LYS A 54 -16.30 -15.19 19.17
C LYS A 54 -15.81 -15.53 17.77
N HIS A 55 -14.50 -15.47 17.56
CA HIS A 55 -13.88 -15.88 16.32
C HIS A 55 -14.10 -17.40 16.11
N PRO A 56 -14.50 -17.86 14.90
CA PRO A 56 -14.93 -19.23 14.62
C PRO A 56 -13.97 -20.37 15.01
N PHE A 57 -12.66 -20.10 15.06
CA PHE A 57 -11.65 -21.16 15.23
C PHE A 57 -10.89 -21.12 16.55
N ASP A 58 -10.56 -19.93 17.04
CA ASP A 58 -9.69 -19.74 18.21
C ASP A 58 -10.43 -19.08 19.40
N GLY A 59 -11.71 -18.75 19.24
CA GLY A 59 -12.56 -18.21 20.29
C GLY A 59 -12.21 -16.78 20.75
N ARG A 60 -11.27 -16.10 20.08
CA ARG A 60 -10.94 -14.69 20.38
C ARG A 60 -12.19 -13.81 20.31
N LEU A 61 -12.28 -12.83 21.21
CA LEU A 61 -13.41 -11.90 21.23
C LEU A 61 -13.12 -10.69 20.34
N LEU A 62 -13.88 -10.55 19.25
CA LEU A 62 -13.73 -9.46 18.30
C LEU A 62 -14.84 -8.43 18.50
N PRO A 63 -14.54 -7.12 18.61
CA PRO A 63 -15.57 -6.08 18.70
C PRO A 63 -16.32 -5.91 17.38
N ILE A 64 -17.60 -5.56 17.48
CA ILE A 64 -18.41 -5.05 16.37
C ILE A 64 -18.36 -3.53 16.42
N VAL A 65 -17.83 -2.90 15.36
CA VAL A 65 -17.62 -1.46 15.26
C VAL A 65 -18.52 -0.86 14.19
N ALA A 66 -18.95 0.39 14.41
CA ALA A 66 -19.72 1.14 13.42
C ALA A 66 -18.77 1.91 12.49
N ASP A 67 -18.75 1.58 11.21
CA ASP A 67 -17.89 2.23 10.22
C ASP A 67 -18.57 2.32 8.85
N THR A 68 -18.51 3.49 8.22
CA THR A 68 -19.13 3.76 6.91
C THR A 68 -18.42 3.06 5.76
N HIS A 69 -17.27 2.41 6.00
CA HIS A 69 -16.64 1.54 5.01
C HIS A 69 -17.50 0.30 4.71
N SER A 70 -18.26 -0.19 5.68
CA SER A 70 -19.19 -1.30 5.46
C SER A 70 -20.38 -0.82 4.64
N ASP A 71 -20.66 -1.48 3.52
CA ASP A 71 -21.75 -1.13 2.61
C ASP A 71 -22.96 -2.04 2.87
N PRO A 72 -24.11 -1.52 3.37
CA PRO A 72 -25.30 -2.33 3.67
C PRO A 72 -25.83 -3.13 2.48
N GLU A 73 -25.58 -2.67 1.24
CA GLU A 73 -26.09 -3.30 0.02
C GLU A 73 -25.17 -4.42 -0.49
N LYS A 74 -23.95 -4.56 0.05
CA LYS A 74 -22.98 -5.57 -0.39
C LYS A 74 -22.89 -6.75 0.57
N GLY A 75 -22.96 -7.96 0.00
CA GLY A 75 -22.82 -9.20 0.77
C GLY A 75 -23.86 -9.28 1.89
N SER A 76 -23.40 -9.37 3.14
CA SER A 76 -24.29 -9.32 4.30
C SER A 76 -24.54 -7.90 4.83
N GLY A 77 -23.75 -6.90 4.43
CA GLY A 77 -23.69 -5.58 5.07
C GLY A 77 -22.76 -5.52 6.30
N ALA A 78 -22.16 -6.64 6.68
CA ALA A 78 -21.13 -6.74 7.71
C ALA A 78 -19.82 -7.28 7.11
N VAL A 79 -18.71 -6.63 7.45
CA VAL A 79 -17.39 -6.91 6.88
C VAL A 79 -16.45 -7.33 8.00
N LYS A 80 -15.77 -8.47 7.83
CA LYS A 80 -14.66 -8.86 8.71
C LYS A 80 -13.50 -7.88 8.53
N ILE A 81 -12.86 -7.46 9.62
CA ILE A 81 -11.75 -6.51 9.57
C ILE A 81 -10.44 -7.23 9.86
N THR A 82 -9.59 -7.29 8.83
CA THR A 82 -8.24 -7.89 8.82
C THR A 82 -7.16 -6.84 8.55
N PRO A 83 -6.79 -6.00 9.54
CA PRO A 83 -5.95 -4.83 9.27
C PRO A 83 -4.60 -5.12 8.61
N ALA A 84 -4.04 -6.31 8.82
CA ALA A 84 -2.76 -6.68 8.25
C ALA A 84 -2.80 -7.20 6.80
N HIS A 85 -3.98 -7.46 6.24
CA HIS A 85 -4.15 -8.19 4.96
C HIS A 85 -5.05 -7.50 3.94
N ASP A 86 -5.54 -6.29 4.24
CA ASP A 86 -6.27 -5.44 3.31
C ASP A 86 -6.09 -3.96 3.67
N PHE A 87 -5.93 -3.09 2.68
CA PHE A 87 -5.66 -1.67 2.89
C PHE A 87 -6.85 -0.92 3.49
N ASN A 88 -8.09 -1.28 3.12
CA ASN A 88 -9.27 -0.66 3.69
C ASN A 88 -9.47 -1.13 5.13
N ASP A 89 -9.28 -2.42 5.38
CA ASP A 89 -9.32 -2.98 6.73
C ASP A 89 -8.26 -2.34 7.63
N PHE A 90 -7.06 -2.05 7.11
CA PHE A 90 -6.03 -1.30 7.84
C PHE A 90 -6.54 0.08 8.24
N GLY A 91 -7.21 0.79 7.32
CA GLY A 91 -7.83 2.08 7.58
C GLY A 91 -8.92 2.02 8.66
N VAL A 92 -9.82 1.04 8.58
CA VAL A 92 -10.86 0.80 9.60
C VAL A 92 -10.21 0.46 10.95
N GLY A 93 -9.23 -0.46 10.96
CA GLY A 93 -8.50 -0.86 12.15
C GLY A 93 -7.83 0.32 12.84
N LYS A 94 -7.22 1.23 12.09
CA LYS A 94 -6.63 2.46 12.63
C LYS A 94 -7.67 3.41 13.25
N ARG A 95 -8.83 3.59 12.61
CA ARG A 95 -9.90 4.47 13.12
C ARG A 95 -10.50 3.97 14.44
N HIS A 96 -10.58 2.65 14.60
CA HIS A 96 -11.23 2.01 15.75
C HIS A 96 -10.26 1.40 16.77
N GLY A 97 -8.94 1.56 16.56
CA GLY A 97 -7.92 1.01 17.46
C GLY A 97 -7.89 -0.51 17.52
N LEU A 98 -8.19 -1.18 16.40
CA LEU A 98 -8.13 -2.64 16.32
C LEU A 98 -6.69 -3.14 16.24
N GLU A 99 -6.43 -4.32 16.80
CA GLU A 99 -5.13 -4.98 16.71
C GLU A 99 -4.76 -5.24 15.24
N VAL A 100 -3.49 -5.04 14.94
CA VAL A 100 -2.94 -5.30 13.61
C VAL A 100 -2.21 -6.66 13.66
N ARG A 101 -2.89 -7.71 13.18
CA ARG A 101 -2.44 -9.11 13.32
C ARG A 101 -2.00 -9.72 11.99
N ASN A 102 -0.68 -9.77 11.74
CA ASN A 102 -0.14 -10.42 10.54
C ASN A 102 -0.04 -11.94 10.71
N ILE A 103 -0.80 -12.69 9.91
CA ILE A 103 -0.86 -14.17 9.94
C ILE A 103 -0.13 -14.82 8.76
N LEU A 104 0.43 -14.04 7.84
CA LEU A 104 1.11 -14.54 6.65
C LEU A 104 2.62 -14.31 6.74
N THR A 105 3.39 -15.25 6.23
CA THR A 105 4.82 -15.09 5.95
C THR A 105 5.02 -14.35 4.61
N GLN A 106 6.25 -13.94 4.32
CA GLN A 106 6.63 -13.34 3.02
C GLN A 106 6.35 -14.26 1.82
N THR A 107 6.26 -15.58 2.04
CA THR A 107 5.91 -16.57 1.02
C THR A 107 4.43 -16.94 1.02
N ALA A 108 3.58 -16.15 1.68
CA ALA A 108 2.13 -16.35 1.78
C ALA A 108 1.70 -17.69 2.42
N HIS A 109 2.49 -18.18 3.37
CA HIS A 109 2.13 -19.32 4.23
C HIS A 109 1.62 -18.82 5.58
N LEU A 110 0.74 -19.57 6.25
CA LEU A 110 0.28 -19.22 7.59
C LEU A 110 1.40 -19.38 8.63
N ASN A 111 1.59 -18.37 9.48
CA ASN A 111 2.63 -18.35 10.51
C ASN A 111 2.15 -18.92 11.86
N ASP A 112 2.92 -18.75 12.94
CA ASP A 112 2.61 -19.32 14.25
C ASP A 112 1.42 -18.70 14.99
N LEU A 113 0.86 -17.60 14.46
CA LEU A 113 -0.32 -16.92 15.03
C LEU A 113 -1.65 -17.60 14.68
N VAL A 114 -1.64 -18.70 13.93
CA VAL A 114 -2.82 -19.51 13.64
C VAL A 114 -2.82 -20.82 14.46
N PRO A 115 -3.96 -21.54 14.58
CA PRO A 115 -4.00 -22.84 15.24
C PRO A 115 -3.03 -23.84 14.59
N GLU A 116 -2.50 -24.77 15.38
CA GLU A 116 -1.40 -25.66 14.98
C GLU A 116 -1.67 -26.41 13.67
N GLU A 117 -2.89 -26.88 13.46
CA GLU A 117 -3.32 -27.61 12.25
C GLU A 117 -3.27 -26.78 10.95
N TYR A 118 -3.14 -25.46 11.05
CA TYR A 118 -3.10 -24.53 9.92
C TYR A 118 -1.70 -23.96 9.65
N ARG A 119 -0.76 -24.11 10.58
CA ARG A 119 0.57 -23.51 10.47
C ARG A 119 1.33 -24.09 9.29
N GLY A 120 2.01 -23.22 8.55
CA GLY A 120 2.80 -23.59 7.37
C GLY A 120 1.98 -23.97 6.15
N LEU A 121 0.64 -23.86 6.17
CA LEU A 121 -0.16 -24.06 4.96
C LEU A 121 -0.05 -22.84 4.03
N ASP A 122 0.14 -23.09 2.73
CA ASP A 122 -0.04 -22.07 1.70
C ASP A 122 -1.47 -21.50 1.76
N ARG A 123 -1.61 -20.19 1.53
CA ARG A 123 -2.89 -19.46 1.61
C ARG A 123 -4.05 -20.12 0.84
N PHE A 124 -3.81 -20.75 -0.32
CA PHE A 124 -4.88 -21.37 -1.11
C PHE A 124 -5.25 -22.76 -0.57
N VAL A 125 -4.28 -23.47 0.01
CA VAL A 125 -4.53 -24.74 0.72
C VAL A 125 -5.29 -24.45 2.02
N ALA A 126 -4.86 -23.44 2.78
CA ALA A 126 -5.53 -22.97 3.97
C ALA A 126 -6.98 -22.56 3.69
N ARG A 127 -7.23 -21.78 2.61
CA ARG A 127 -8.58 -21.40 2.19
C ARG A 127 -9.51 -22.61 2.07
N LYS A 128 -9.07 -23.67 1.40
CA LYS A 128 -9.88 -24.89 1.21
C LYS A 128 -10.18 -25.58 2.54
N LYS A 129 -9.16 -25.74 3.40
CA LYS A 129 -9.32 -26.37 4.73
C LYS A 129 -10.28 -25.57 5.61
N ILE A 130 -10.09 -24.25 5.69
CA ILE A 130 -10.95 -23.34 6.48
C ILE A 130 -12.41 -23.44 6.05
N VAL A 131 -12.68 -23.42 4.74
CA VAL A 131 -14.06 -23.52 4.23
C VAL A 131 -14.70 -24.86 4.60
N GLU A 132 -13.96 -25.96 4.53
CA GLU A 132 -14.47 -27.27 4.95
C GLU A 132 -14.72 -27.32 6.45
N ASP A 133 -13.80 -26.81 7.27
CA ASP A 133 -13.96 -26.81 8.72
C ASP A 133 -15.13 -25.90 9.17
N LEU A 134 -15.35 -24.75 8.50
CA LEU A 134 -16.53 -23.91 8.73
C LEU A 134 -17.83 -24.64 8.37
N LYS A 135 -17.81 -25.45 7.32
CA LYS A 135 -18.97 -26.25 6.91
C LYS A 135 -19.25 -27.36 7.92
N VAL A 136 -18.22 -28.08 8.38
CA VAL A 136 -18.33 -29.10 9.44
C VAL A 136 -18.86 -28.49 10.74
N GLY A 137 -18.39 -27.28 11.09
CA GLY A 137 -18.86 -26.54 12.27
C GLY A 137 -20.23 -25.89 12.12
N GLY A 138 -20.88 -25.96 10.95
CA GLY A 138 -22.17 -25.31 10.69
C GLY A 138 -22.11 -23.77 10.69
N LEU A 139 -20.91 -23.20 10.55
CA LEU A 139 -20.65 -21.76 10.54
C LEU A 139 -20.58 -21.18 9.12
N LEU A 140 -20.57 -22.02 8.09
CA LEU A 140 -20.73 -21.58 6.70
C LEU A 140 -22.22 -21.51 6.33
N GLU A 141 -22.73 -20.31 6.06
CA GLU A 141 -24.14 -20.09 5.72
C GLU A 141 -24.46 -20.41 4.26
N LYS A 142 -23.69 -19.82 3.35
CA LYS A 142 -23.80 -20.04 1.90
C LYS A 142 -22.51 -19.67 1.18
N ILE A 143 -22.39 -20.14 -0.06
CA ILE A 143 -21.34 -19.76 -1.00
C ILE A 143 -22.03 -19.15 -2.21
N GLU A 144 -21.57 -18.00 -2.66
CA GLU A 144 -22.10 -17.30 -3.82
C GLU A 144 -21.03 -17.10 -4.88
N ASP A 145 -21.33 -17.42 -6.13
CA ASP A 145 -20.43 -17.17 -7.25
C ASP A 145 -20.43 -15.70 -7.62
N VAL A 146 -19.24 -15.09 -7.63
CA VAL A 146 -19.08 -13.66 -7.92
C VAL A 146 -17.98 -13.43 -8.95
N GLN A 147 -18.14 -12.37 -9.73
CA GLN A 147 -17.03 -11.79 -10.47
C GLN A 147 -16.47 -10.63 -9.68
N HIS A 148 -15.17 -10.69 -9.37
CA HIS A 148 -14.48 -9.61 -8.70
C HIS A 148 -13.12 -9.34 -9.32
N THR A 149 -12.63 -8.14 -9.08
CA THR A 149 -11.30 -7.69 -9.53
C THR A 149 -10.28 -8.10 -8.49
N VAL A 150 -9.22 -8.78 -8.92
CA VAL A 150 -8.11 -9.20 -8.06
C VAL A 150 -6.85 -8.53 -8.60
N PRO A 151 -6.07 -7.82 -7.75
CA PRO A 151 -4.82 -7.20 -8.18
C PRO A 151 -3.76 -8.28 -8.48
N HIS A 152 -3.06 -8.10 -9.59
CA HIS A 152 -1.94 -8.95 -9.99
C HIS A 152 -0.70 -8.10 -10.21
N GLY A 153 0.47 -8.66 -9.93
CA GLY A 153 1.75 -8.03 -10.24
C GLY A 153 1.85 -7.78 -11.74
N ASP A 154 2.23 -6.56 -12.12
CA ASP A 154 2.34 -6.13 -13.51
C ASP A 154 3.32 -6.99 -14.33
N ARG A 155 4.43 -7.41 -13.70
CA ARG A 155 5.49 -8.19 -14.34
C ARG A 155 5.29 -9.71 -14.22
N SER A 156 4.86 -10.19 -13.06
CA SER A 156 4.75 -11.63 -12.78
C SER A 156 3.39 -12.22 -13.12
N GLY A 157 2.34 -11.39 -13.17
CA GLY A 157 0.96 -11.84 -13.30
C GLY A 157 0.44 -12.62 -12.08
N VAL A 158 1.17 -12.63 -10.96
CA VAL A 158 0.76 -13.33 -9.71
C VAL A 158 -0.13 -12.41 -8.87
N ILE A 159 -1.11 -12.99 -8.17
CA ILE A 159 -1.98 -12.27 -7.24
C ILE A 159 -1.13 -11.57 -6.16
N ILE A 160 -1.34 -10.26 -6.01
CA ILE A 160 -0.66 -9.43 -5.00
C ILE A 160 -1.23 -9.78 -3.62
N GLU A 161 -0.33 -9.93 -2.64
CA GLU A 161 -0.68 -10.12 -1.23
C GLU A 161 -0.37 -8.85 -0.45
N PRO A 162 -1.36 -8.22 0.20
CA PRO A 162 -1.09 -7.20 1.20
C PRO A 162 -0.38 -7.84 2.39
N LEU A 163 0.80 -7.31 2.71
CA LEU A 163 1.63 -7.78 3.82
C LEU A 163 2.18 -6.56 4.55
N LEU A 164 2.10 -6.57 5.88
CA LEU A 164 2.73 -5.53 6.68
C LEU A 164 4.22 -5.74 6.79
N MET A 165 4.95 -4.71 6.41
CA MET A 165 6.41 -4.65 6.48
C MET A 165 6.81 -3.23 6.84
N ASP A 166 7.88 -3.11 7.63
CA ASP A 166 8.56 -1.83 7.81
C ASP A 166 9.23 -1.47 6.49
N GLN A 167 8.98 -0.25 6.01
CA GLN A 167 9.42 0.24 4.71
C GLN A 167 9.74 1.74 4.79
N TRP A 168 10.53 2.23 3.84
CA TRP A 168 10.90 3.64 3.75
C TRP A 168 9.86 4.41 2.95
N TYR A 169 9.33 5.48 3.55
CA TYR A 169 8.32 6.33 2.92
C TYR A 169 8.79 7.78 2.82
N VAL A 170 8.45 8.41 1.69
CA VAL A 170 8.52 9.86 1.53
C VAL A 170 7.15 10.46 1.81
N ASN A 171 7.11 11.57 2.55
CA ASN A 171 5.92 12.39 2.75
C ASN A 171 5.52 13.10 1.44
N ALA A 172 4.87 12.35 0.55
CA ALA A 172 4.53 12.83 -0.79
C ALA A 172 3.52 13.98 -0.75
N LYS A 173 2.66 14.05 0.28
CA LYS A 173 1.68 15.12 0.45
C LYS A 173 2.34 16.49 0.61
N GLU A 174 3.42 16.55 1.36
CA GLU A 174 4.21 17.79 1.53
C GLU A 174 4.87 18.22 0.21
N LEU A 175 5.43 17.26 -0.54
CA LEU A 175 6.08 17.53 -1.82
C LEU A 175 5.09 17.90 -2.94
N ALA A 176 3.86 17.37 -2.89
CA ALA A 176 2.83 17.61 -3.90
C ALA A 176 2.29 19.04 -3.88
N GLY A 177 2.28 19.71 -2.72
CA GLY A 177 1.76 21.07 -2.58
C GLY A 177 2.39 22.09 -3.55
N PRO A 178 3.73 22.26 -3.53
CA PRO A 178 4.43 23.12 -4.49
C PRO A 178 4.18 22.72 -5.95
N ALA A 179 4.14 21.41 -6.23
CA ALA A 179 3.94 20.88 -7.57
C ALA A 179 2.55 21.21 -8.13
N LEU A 180 1.50 21.06 -7.32
CA LEU A 180 0.14 21.50 -7.63
C LEU A 180 0.09 23.01 -7.91
N LYS A 181 0.75 23.81 -7.07
CA LYS A 181 0.78 25.27 -7.20
C LYS A 181 1.44 25.71 -8.51
N ALA A 182 2.59 25.13 -8.86
CA ALA A 182 3.32 25.47 -10.08
C ALA A 182 2.48 25.29 -11.35
N VAL A 183 1.67 24.22 -11.42
CA VAL A 183 0.78 24.00 -12.57
C VAL A 183 -0.44 24.92 -12.54
N LYS A 184 -1.04 25.16 -11.35
CA LYS A 184 -2.17 26.09 -11.19
C LYS A 184 -1.81 27.53 -11.58
N GLU A 185 -0.58 27.95 -11.30
CA GLU A 185 -0.08 29.29 -11.62
C GLU A 185 0.50 29.40 -13.04
N GLY A 186 0.51 28.32 -13.82
CA GLY A 186 1.01 28.31 -15.19
C GLY A 186 2.53 28.33 -15.33
N GLN A 187 3.29 28.10 -14.25
CA GLN A 187 4.75 27.94 -14.33
C GLN A 187 5.13 26.69 -15.14
N THR A 188 4.30 25.65 -15.04
CA THR A 188 4.33 24.48 -15.91
C THR A 188 2.97 24.29 -16.57
N THR A 189 2.93 24.10 -17.89
CA THR A 189 1.69 23.89 -18.65
C THR A 189 1.66 22.51 -19.30
N PHE A 190 0.46 21.92 -19.45
CA PHE A 190 0.28 20.64 -20.13
C PHE A 190 -0.31 20.85 -21.53
N VAL A 191 0.18 20.07 -22.49
CA VAL A 191 -0.33 20.02 -23.85
C VAL A 191 -0.59 18.56 -24.22
N PRO A 192 -1.83 18.13 -24.46
CA PRO A 192 -3.08 18.89 -24.32
C PRO A 192 -3.44 19.26 -22.87
N ALA A 193 -4.13 20.39 -22.69
CA ALA A 193 -4.48 20.94 -21.37
C ALA A 193 -5.37 20.03 -20.50
N GLN A 194 -6.13 19.11 -21.10
CA GLN A 194 -6.99 18.17 -20.36
C GLN A 194 -6.21 17.29 -19.37
N TRP A 195 -4.93 17.01 -19.62
CA TRP A 195 -4.09 16.18 -18.74
C TRP A 195 -3.76 16.85 -17.40
N THR A 196 -3.96 18.17 -17.31
CA THR A 196 -3.89 18.89 -16.04
C THR A 196 -4.92 18.37 -15.03
N ASN A 197 -6.10 17.95 -15.48
CA ASN A 197 -7.13 17.38 -14.58
C ASN A 197 -6.66 16.07 -13.96
N THR A 198 -6.12 15.16 -14.77
CA THR A 198 -5.53 13.88 -14.30
C THR A 198 -4.38 14.14 -13.34
N TYR A 199 -3.48 15.08 -13.67
CA TYR A 199 -2.40 15.47 -12.77
C TYR A 199 -2.92 15.94 -11.41
N PHE A 200 -3.91 16.83 -11.38
CA PHE A 200 -4.51 17.32 -10.13
C PHE A 200 -5.22 16.24 -9.34
N GLU A 201 -5.99 15.38 -10.00
CA GLU A 201 -6.69 14.27 -9.35
C GLU A 201 -5.72 13.37 -8.58
N TRP A 202 -4.59 13.01 -9.20
CA TRP A 202 -3.57 12.19 -8.57
C TRP A 202 -2.87 12.89 -7.40
N LEU A 203 -2.43 14.15 -7.58
CA LEU A 203 -1.69 14.85 -6.52
C LEU A 203 -2.57 15.26 -5.34
N ASN A 204 -3.86 15.55 -5.55
CA ASN A 204 -4.78 15.87 -4.46
C ASN A 204 -5.07 14.65 -3.57
N ASN A 205 -5.02 13.44 -4.13
CA ASN A 205 -5.27 12.17 -3.45
C ASN A 205 -3.98 11.36 -3.20
N ILE A 206 -2.82 12.04 -3.15
CA ILE A 206 -1.53 11.35 -3.04
C ILE A 206 -1.33 10.75 -1.64
N GLU A 207 -1.00 9.47 -1.62
CA GLU A 207 -0.61 8.73 -0.41
C GLU A 207 0.92 8.78 -0.20
N PRO A 208 1.41 8.48 1.02
CA PRO A 208 2.85 8.33 1.27
C PRO A 208 3.52 7.42 0.24
N TRP A 209 4.64 7.87 -0.31
CA TRP A 209 5.33 7.14 -1.36
C TRP A 209 6.33 6.16 -0.75
N CYS A 210 6.04 4.86 -0.82
CA CYS A 210 6.99 3.81 -0.47
C CYS A 210 8.14 3.81 -1.48
N ILE A 211 9.36 4.12 -1.00
CA ILE A 211 10.57 4.23 -1.82
C ILE A 211 11.51 3.04 -1.68
N SER A 212 11.28 2.12 -0.74
CA SER A 212 12.10 0.91 -0.58
C SER A 212 11.57 -0.27 -1.41
N ARG A 213 12.46 -1.11 -1.90
CA ARG A 213 12.16 -2.31 -2.69
C ARG A 213 13.11 -3.44 -2.29
N GLN A 214 12.53 -4.63 -2.08
CA GLN A 214 13.26 -5.87 -1.78
C GLN A 214 13.71 -6.54 -3.09
N ILE A 215 14.50 -5.83 -3.90
CA ILE A 215 15.02 -6.32 -5.19
C ILE A 215 16.52 -6.09 -5.28
N TRP A 216 17.18 -6.86 -6.15
CA TRP A 216 18.64 -6.85 -6.26
C TRP A 216 19.17 -5.66 -7.08
N TRP A 217 18.35 -5.12 -7.98
CA TRP A 217 18.73 -4.03 -8.86
C TRP A 217 18.14 -2.71 -8.39
N GLY A 218 19.02 -1.80 -7.98
CA GLY A 218 18.66 -0.44 -7.58
C GLY A 218 19.78 0.19 -6.76
N HIS A 219 19.57 1.43 -6.34
CA HIS A 219 20.53 2.12 -5.48
C HIS A 219 20.25 1.70 -4.05
N ARG A 220 21.22 1.12 -3.34
CA ARG A 220 21.04 0.76 -1.91
C ARG A 220 20.60 1.97 -1.10
N ILE A 221 19.63 1.77 -0.23
CA ILE A 221 19.21 2.82 0.69
C ILE A 221 20.38 3.15 1.61
N PRO A 222 20.76 4.43 1.75
CA PRO A 222 21.90 4.81 2.57
C PRO A 222 21.45 4.95 4.03
N ALA A 223 20.95 3.85 4.58
CA ALA A 223 20.55 3.70 5.98
C ALA A 223 21.30 2.51 6.60
N TRP A 224 21.76 2.67 7.83
CA TRP A 224 22.51 1.68 8.57
C TRP A 224 21.88 1.44 9.94
N TYR A 225 21.82 0.18 10.35
CA TYR A 225 21.30 -0.25 11.64
C TYR A 225 22.44 -0.52 12.62
N GLY A 226 22.35 0.06 13.81
CA GLY A 226 23.19 -0.27 14.95
C GLY A 226 22.78 -1.57 15.64
N PRO A 227 23.56 -2.05 16.63
CA PRO A 227 23.33 -3.34 17.30
C PRO A 227 22.01 -3.41 18.09
N ASP A 228 21.42 -2.27 18.44
CA ASP A 228 20.12 -2.15 19.12
C ASP A 228 18.98 -1.77 18.15
N GLY A 229 19.25 -1.72 16.85
CA GLY A 229 18.29 -1.33 15.82
C GLY A 229 18.15 0.18 15.60
N PHE A 230 18.97 1.02 16.26
CA PHE A 230 18.96 2.47 15.97
C PHE A 230 19.40 2.72 14.52
N ILE A 231 18.71 3.63 13.83
CA ILE A 231 18.88 3.87 12.40
C ILE A 231 19.73 5.13 12.16
N PHE A 232 20.77 5.00 11.35
CA PHE A 232 21.64 6.09 10.88
C PHE A 232 21.44 6.29 9.39
N VAL A 233 21.08 7.49 8.95
CA VAL A 233 20.93 7.84 7.52
C VAL A 233 21.96 8.88 7.15
N GLU A 234 22.95 8.51 6.34
CA GLU A 234 24.12 9.33 5.99
C GLU A 234 24.49 9.15 4.51
N LYS A 235 25.45 9.89 3.96
CA LYS A 235 25.77 9.76 2.52
C LYS A 235 26.56 8.50 2.17
N ASN A 236 27.30 7.98 3.13
CA ASN A 236 28.17 6.82 2.99
C ASN A 236 28.42 6.15 4.36
N GLU A 237 29.05 4.97 4.33
CA GLU A 237 29.31 4.17 5.53
C GLU A 237 30.27 4.87 6.52
N GLU A 238 31.23 5.65 6.02
CA GLU A 238 32.21 6.36 6.85
C GLU A 238 31.53 7.43 7.71
N GLU A 239 30.63 8.21 7.11
CA GLU A 239 29.78 9.17 7.81
C GLU A 239 28.85 8.46 8.82
N ALA A 240 28.25 7.33 8.45
CA ALA A 240 27.42 6.52 9.35
C ALA A 240 28.20 6.03 10.57
N GLN A 241 29.44 5.58 10.39
CA GLN A 241 30.33 5.15 11.47
C GLN A 241 30.70 6.29 12.43
N ILE A 242 30.91 7.51 11.90
CA ILE A 242 31.16 8.70 12.71
C ILE A 242 29.93 9.03 13.57
N SER A 243 28.74 9.04 12.96
CA SER A 243 27.47 9.28 13.65
C SER A 243 27.18 8.22 14.71
N ALA A 244 27.41 6.93 14.41
CA ALA A 244 27.26 5.84 15.36
C ALA A 244 28.23 5.94 16.53
N LYS A 245 29.51 6.23 16.27
CA LYS A 245 30.50 6.42 17.35
C LYS A 245 30.12 7.57 18.28
N LYS A 246 29.56 8.65 17.75
CA LYS A 246 29.04 9.77 18.55
C LYS A 246 27.83 9.36 19.40
N HIS A 247 26.94 8.53 18.85
CA HIS A 247 25.74 8.06 19.55
C HIS A 247 26.07 7.07 20.68
N TYR A 248 26.90 6.05 20.42
CA TYR A 248 27.22 4.99 21.38
C TYR A 248 28.44 5.29 22.27
N GLY A 249 29.23 6.32 21.93
CA GLY A 249 30.50 6.62 22.62
C GLY A 249 31.67 5.69 22.24
N SER A 250 31.42 4.68 21.41
CA SER A 250 32.42 3.72 20.92
C SER A 250 32.11 3.30 19.49
N SER A 251 33.11 2.76 18.79
CA SER A 251 32.88 2.11 17.50
C SER A 251 31.99 0.88 17.67
N VAL A 252 31.02 0.71 16.78
CA VAL A 252 30.09 -0.42 16.74
C VAL A 252 30.00 -0.98 15.33
N THR A 253 29.59 -2.24 15.20
CA THR A 253 29.26 -2.80 13.89
C THR A 253 27.93 -2.21 13.42
N LEU A 254 27.91 -1.76 12.16
CA LEU A 254 26.71 -1.30 11.48
C LEU A 254 26.35 -2.28 10.37
N THR A 255 25.06 -2.46 10.13
CA THR A 255 24.54 -3.24 9.00
C THR A 255 23.75 -2.30 8.09
N GLN A 256 24.19 -2.14 6.83
CA GLN A 256 23.43 -1.33 5.88
C GLN A 256 22.11 -2.03 5.52
N ASP A 257 21.05 -1.26 5.35
CA ASP A 257 19.79 -1.73 4.79
C ASP A 257 20.02 -2.46 3.45
N GLU A 258 19.39 -3.61 3.31
CA GLU A 258 19.48 -4.44 2.10
C GLU A 258 18.51 -3.97 1.01
N ASP A 259 17.52 -3.15 1.37
CA ASP A 259 16.59 -2.58 0.42
C ASP A 259 17.27 -1.61 -0.55
N VAL A 260 16.71 -1.54 -1.76
CA VAL A 260 17.09 -0.56 -2.77
C VAL A 260 15.98 0.46 -2.99
N LEU A 261 16.35 1.63 -3.48
CA LEU A 261 15.43 2.69 -3.87
C LEU A 261 14.62 2.28 -5.11
N ASP A 262 13.34 2.63 -5.09
CA ASP A 262 12.41 2.57 -6.20
C ASP A 262 13.01 3.21 -7.46
N THR A 263 12.87 2.58 -8.62
CA THR A 263 13.34 3.14 -9.91
C THR A 263 12.74 4.52 -10.19
N TRP A 264 11.50 4.77 -9.73
CA TRP A 264 10.88 6.09 -9.85
C TRP A 264 11.56 7.15 -8.97
N PHE A 265 12.23 6.75 -7.89
CA PHE A 265 12.96 7.66 -7.00
C PHE A 265 14.17 8.28 -7.71
N SER A 266 14.99 7.46 -8.37
CA SER A 266 16.12 7.97 -9.15
C SER A 266 15.65 8.69 -10.43
N SER A 267 14.61 8.16 -11.11
CA SER A 267 14.05 8.77 -12.32
C SER A 267 13.42 10.15 -12.07
N ALA A 268 12.94 10.40 -10.85
CA ALA A 268 12.43 11.71 -10.43
C ALA A 268 13.50 12.80 -10.40
N LEU A 269 14.79 12.42 -10.31
CA LEU A 269 15.91 13.36 -10.26
C LEU A 269 16.44 13.72 -11.66
N TRP A 270 15.96 13.05 -12.71
CA TRP A 270 16.42 13.19 -14.09
C TRP A 270 16.63 14.63 -14.59
N PRO A 271 15.72 15.61 -14.33
CA PRO A 271 15.83 16.95 -14.90
C PRO A 271 17.08 17.72 -14.47
N PHE A 272 17.73 17.33 -13.39
CA PHE A 272 18.89 18.03 -12.83
C PHE A 272 20.09 17.11 -12.56
N SER A 273 19.88 15.83 -12.25
CA SER A 273 20.98 14.87 -12.05
C SER A 273 21.81 14.64 -13.31
N THR A 274 21.16 14.67 -14.48
CA THR A 274 21.84 14.54 -15.79
C THR A 274 22.70 15.74 -16.15
N LEU A 275 22.47 16.87 -15.49
CA LEU A 275 23.22 18.10 -15.70
C LEU A 275 24.36 18.26 -14.69
N GLY A 276 24.62 17.27 -13.84
CA GLY A 276 25.73 17.27 -12.88
C GLY A 276 25.34 17.68 -11.46
N TRP A 277 24.04 17.81 -11.14
CA TRP A 277 23.59 17.90 -9.75
C TRP A 277 24.02 16.65 -8.97
N PRO A 278 24.49 16.76 -7.71
CA PRO A 278 24.36 17.91 -6.80
C PRO A 278 25.36 19.05 -6.99
N GLU A 279 26.31 18.94 -7.92
CA GLU A 279 27.29 19.99 -8.19
C GLU A 279 26.69 21.15 -8.98
N LYS A 280 27.26 22.35 -8.80
CA LYS A 280 26.82 23.58 -9.49
C LYS A 280 27.52 23.75 -10.84
N THR A 281 27.27 22.84 -11.75
CA THR A 281 27.90 22.83 -13.07
C THR A 281 27.38 23.95 -13.99
N PRO A 282 28.16 24.37 -15.01
CA PRO A 282 27.70 25.28 -16.04
C PRO A 282 26.46 24.76 -16.80
N GLU A 283 26.37 23.45 -17.04
CA GLU A 283 25.27 22.79 -17.72
C GLU A 283 23.97 22.91 -16.91
N LEU A 284 24.03 22.64 -15.60
CA LEU A 284 22.88 22.78 -14.70
C LEU A 284 22.36 24.22 -14.72
N LYS A 285 23.26 25.21 -14.63
CA LYS A 285 22.89 26.62 -14.68
C LYS A 285 22.29 27.04 -16.03
N ARG A 286 22.72 26.43 -17.13
CA ARG A 286 22.31 26.81 -18.48
C ARG A 286 21.01 26.15 -18.92
N TYR A 287 20.80 24.88 -18.56
CA TYR A 287 19.74 24.04 -19.12
C TYR A 287 18.61 23.72 -18.14
N TYR A 288 18.73 24.11 -16.88
CA TYR A 288 17.63 24.06 -15.92
C TYR A 288 17.03 25.46 -15.71
N PRO A 289 15.70 25.64 -15.85
CA PRO A 289 14.68 24.64 -16.12
C PRO A 289 14.58 24.24 -17.60
N THR A 290 14.18 23.00 -17.88
CA THR A 290 13.98 22.51 -19.27
C THR A 290 12.77 23.18 -19.93
N ASP A 291 12.78 23.41 -21.25
CA ASP A 291 11.61 24.04 -21.90
C ASP A 291 10.43 23.08 -22.11
N VAL A 292 10.68 21.86 -22.60
CA VAL A 292 9.63 20.88 -22.94
C VAL A 292 10.01 19.47 -22.48
N LEU A 293 9.17 18.85 -21.65
CA LEU A 293 9.17 17.41 -21.39
C LEU A 293 8.17 16.72 -22.32
N VAL A 294 8.62 15.73 -23.09
CA VAL A 294 7.78 14.93 -24.00
C VAL A 294 7.60 13.53 -23.43
N THR A 295 6.35 13.09 -23.23
CA THR A 295 6.07 11.74 -22.69
C THR A 295 4.65 11.24 -22.99
N GLY A 296 4.36 9.98 -22.63
CA GLY A 296 3.03 9.38 -22.69
C GLY A 296 2.20 9.66 -21.44
N PHE A 297 0.88 9.55 -21.56
CA PHE A 297 -0.03 9.83 -20.42
C PHE A 297 0.05 8.79 -19.30
N ASP A 298 0.57 7.59 -19.60
CA ASP A 298 0.66 6.45 -18.68
C ASP A 298 1.66 6.64 -17.54
N ILE A 299 2.61 7.59 -17.67
CA ILE A 299 3.61 7.90 -16.64
C ILE A 299 3.53 9.33 -16.11
N ILE A 300 2.39 10.02 -16.30
CA ILE A 300 2.16 11.34 -15.68
C ILE A 300 2.34 11.26 -14.16
N PHE A 301 1.72 10.28 -13.50
CA PHE A 301 1.82 10.14 -12.05
C PHE A 301 3.18 9.62 -11.59
N PHE A 302 3.71 8.58 -12.25
CA PHE A 302 4.93 7.90 -11.83
C PHE A 302 6.20 8.70 -12.12
N TRP A 303 6.20 9.55 -13.15
CA TRP A 303 7.40 10.26 -13.58
C TRP A 303 7.24 11.77 -13.57
N VAL A 304 6.29 12.34 -14.33
CA VAL A 304 6.11 13.80 -14.44
C VAL A 304 5.88 14.42 -13.06
N ALA A 305 4.93 13.88 -12.29
CA ALA A 305 4.64 14.34 -10.95
C ALA A 305 5.83 14.19 -9.99
N ARG A 306 6.57 13.06 -10.08
CA ARG A 306 7.74 12.83 -9.23
C ARG A 306 8.86 13.83 -9.53
N MET A 307 9.12 14.12 -10.82
CA MET A 307 10.06 15.16 -11.23
C MET A 307 9.64 16.55 -10.76
N MET A 308 8.35 16.90 -10.87
CA MET A 308 7.83 18.17 -10.36
C MET A 308 8.07 18.31 -8.85
N MET A 309 7.74 17.27 -8.07
CA MET A 309 7.95 17.25 -6.63
C MET A 309 9.43 17.40 -6.25
N MET A 310 10.32 16.61 -6.87
CA MET A 310 11.74 16.64 -6.53
C MET A 310 12.45 17.90 -7.03
N GLY A 311 12.12 18.39 -8.23
CA GLY A 311 12.66 19.65 -8.76
C GLY A 311 12.32 20.84 -7.87
N LEU A 312 11.04 21.00 -7.52
CA LEU A 312 10.61 22.09 -6.64
C LEU A 312 11.14 21.95 -5.22
N HIS A 313 11.39 20.72 -4.75
CA HIS A 313 11.99 20.50 -3.44
C HIS A 313 13.49 20.82 -3.41
N PHE A 314 14.29 20.30 -4.33
CA PHE A 314 15.75 20.45 -4.30
C PHE A 314 16.24 21.71 -5.01
N MET A 315 15.69 22.02 -6.18
CA MET A 315 16.14 23.14 -7.03
C MET A 315 15.36 24.43 -6.79
N LYS A 316 14.20 24.34 -6.11
CA LYS A 316 13.31 25.48 -5.80
C LYS A 316 12.74 26.19 -7.05
N GLU A 317 12.76 25.51 -8.19
CA GLU A 317 12.23 25.98 -9.47
C GLU A 317 11.58 24.77 -10.19
N VAL A 318 10.70 25.03 -11.16
CA VAL A 318 10.04 23.95 -11.91
C VAL A 318 11.05 23.19 -12.78
N PRO A 319 10.97 21.85 -12.89
CA PRO A 319 11.90 21.10 -13.74
C PRO A 319 11.71 21.35 -15.24
N PHE A 320 10.50 21.72 -15.65
CA PHE A 320 10.16 22.01 -17.03
C PHE A 320 8.98 22.99 -17.17
N LYS A 321 9.00 23.80 -18.23
CA LYS A 321 7.94 24.80 -18.51
C LYS A 321 6.71 24.20 -19.20
N THR A 322 6.92 23.23 -20.09
CA THR A 322 5.84 22.58 -20.85
C THR A 322 5.94 21.06 -20.73
N VAL A 323 4.80 20.40 -20.50
CA VAL A 323 4.66 18.94 -20.56
C VAL A 323 3.82 18.60 -21.78
N TYR A 324 4.45 18.07 -22.81
CA TYR A 324 3.78 17.58 -24.00
C TYR A 324 3.47 16.09 -23.86
N ILE A 325 2.19 15.76 -23.85
CA ILE A 325 1.67 14.41 -23.71
C ILE A 325 1.20 13.88 -25.06
N HIS A 326 1.89 12.88 -25.58
CA HIS A 326 1.49 12.19 -26.80
C HIS A 326 0.62 10.96 -26.50
N ALA A 327 -0.11 10.49 -27.52
CA ALA A 327 -0.87 9.24 -27.45
C ALA A 327 0.05 8.02 -27.44
N LEU A 328 -0.47 6.89 -26.96
CA LEU A 328 0.23 5.60 -27.01
C LEU A 328 -0.02 4.92 -28.35
N VAL A 329 1.05 4.36 -28.94
CA VAL A 329 0.95 3.49 -30.10
C VAL A 329 0.28 2.18 -29.67
N ARG A 330 -0.61 1.67 -30.52
CA ARG A 330 -1.41 0.46 -30.26
C ARG A 330 -1.20 -0.57 -31.38
N ASP A 331 -1.41 -1.84 -31.05
CA ASP A 331 -1.42 -2.93 -32.02
C ASP A 331 -2.66 -2.89 -32.94
N GLU A 332 -2.77 -3.81 -33.89
CA GLU A 332 -3.89 -3.90 -34.83
C GLU A 332 -5.25 -4.19 -34.16
N LYS A 333 -5.25 -4.63 -32.90
CA LYS A 333 -6.44 -4.91 -32.08
C LYS A 333 -6.78 -3.76 -31.14
N GLY A 334 -6.02 -2.67 -31.18
CA GLY A 334 -6.22 -1.50 -30.33
C GLY A 334 -5.70 -1.67 -28.89
N GLN A 335 -4.89 -2.69 -28.62
CA GLN A 335 -4.23 -2.91 -27.33
C GLN A 335 -2.96 -2.06 -27.24
N LYS A 336 -2.62 -1.62 -26.02
CA LYS A 336 -1.37 -0.91 -25.76
C LYS A 336 -0.20 -1.83 -26.12
N MET A 337 0.77 -1.30 -26.87
CA MET A 337 2.06 -1.98 -27.03
C MET A 337 2.88 -1.78 -25.74
N SER A 338 3.11 -2.83 -24.96
CA SER A 338 3.85 -2.78 -23.68
C SER A 338 4.74 -3.99 -23.46
#